data_AF-R7T831-F1
#
_entry.id   AF-R7T831-F1
#
_cell.length_a   1.000
_cell.length_b   1.000
_cell.length_c   1.000
_cell.angle_alpha   90.00
_cell.angle_beta   90.00
_cell.angle_gamma   90.00
#
_symmetry.space_group_name_H-M   'P 1'
#
loop_
_entity.id
_entity.type
_entity.pdbx_description
1 polymer ?
#
loop_
_entity_poly.entity_id
_entity_poly.type
_entity_poly.pdbx_seq_one_letter_code
_entity_poly.pdbx_strand_id
1 'polypeptide(L)'
;MMKELDHLTNQVKLDISHNSFVCNCDAINFIKWVNETEVFIVGHHLLECSYHNQTKQILHFPVEALEEECQKPDFDLMLKRILLGVLLPTVFIITSMSIAYKLRWHIRWNYYSLIRYYRKKSLLYQGDYTEDQYDAYVVFNQEEDTPFVFQVLRPALEGEPAPTASLYLNGRNDFPGMAKSENVVDGMEKCGRVILLVTPEFSQDEMCEFALHMALVKGINSVIILLKNWPDLASMSNTLRALLRPNSGVPCLEWPDDNSGQKLVLAELTEAIGAQRDGLQLNEIS
;
A
#
# COMPACT_ATOMS: atom_id res chain seq x y z
N MET A 1 12.52 -16.18 -54.99
CA MET A 1 11.67 -17.07 -55.81
C MET A 1 11.00 -16.34 -56.98
N MET A 2 9.88 -15.60 -56.83
CA MET A 2 9.20 -14.95 -57.98
C MET A 2 10.12 -13.99 -58.78
N LYS A 3 10.86 -13.11 -58.09
CA LYS A 3 11.83 -12.21 -58.73
C LYS A 3 13.02 -12.90 -59.41
N GLU A 4 13.34 -14.14 -59.02
CA GLU A 4 14.43 -14.91 -59.64
C GLU A 4 13.95 -15.59 -60.92
N LEU A 5 12.65 -15.93 -61.00
CA LEU A 5 12.03 -16.50 -62.19
C LEU A 5 11.91 -15.48 -63.32
N ASP A 6 11.69 -14.20 -63.00
CA ASP A 6 11.64 -13.10 -63.99
C ASP A 6 12.99 -12.85 -64.70
N HIS A 7 14.10 -13.35 -64.16
CA HIS A 7 15.41 -13.26 -64.82
C HIS A 7 15.64 -14.36 -65.88
N LEU A 8 14.76 -15.36 -65.96
CA LEU A 8 14.89 -16.54 -66.82
C LEU A 8 13.97 -16.50 -68.05
N THR A 9 13.42 -15.33 -68.37
CA THR A 9 12.51 -15.10 -69.48
C THR A 9 13.08 -15.67 -70.79
N ASN A 10 12.30 -16.51 -71.48
CA ASN A 10 12.64 -17.25 -72.70
C ASN A 10 13.58 -18.47 -72.57
N GLN A 11 14.10 -18.81 -71.39
CA GLN A 11 14.99 -19.97 -71.21
C GLN A 11 14.33 -21.17 -70.51
N VAL A 12 13.25 -20.94 -69.77
CA VAL A 12 12.61 -21.96 -68.93
C VAL A 12 11.10 -21.98 -69.16
N LYS A 13 10.53 -23.19 -69.25
CA LYS A 13 9.08 -23.41 -69.18
C LYS A 13 8.72 -23.77 -67.75
N LEU A 14 7.82 -23.01 -67.14
CA LEU A 14 7.33 -23.27 -65.79
C LEU A 14 6.02 -24.06 -65.86
N ASP A 15 6.03 -25.30 -65.36
CA ASP A 15 4.81 -26.09 -65.21
C ASP A 15 4.35 -26.07 -63.76
N ILE A 16 3.23 -25.39 -63.53
CA ILE A 16 2.57 -25.28 -62.22
C ILE A 16 1.10 -25.73 -62.27
N SER A 17 0.72 -26.43 -63.34
CA SER A 17 -0.67 -26.83 -63.61
C SER A 17 -1.27 -27.81 -62.59
N HIS A 18 -0.43 -28.55 -61.87
CA HIS A 18 -0.84 -29.54 -60.86
C HIS A 18 -0.76 -29.04 -59.42
N ASN A 19 -0.76 -27.72 -59.20
CA ASN A 19 -0.74 -27.13 -57.87
C ASN A 19 -2.12 -26.62 -57.43
N SER A 20 -2.40 -26.74 -56.14
CA SER A 20 -3.60 -26.17 -55.51
C SER A 20 -3.33 -24.74 -55.07
N PHE A 21 -3.91 -23.76 -55.77
CA PHE A 21 -3.80 -22.35 -55.39
C PHE A 21 -4.98 -21.93 -54.52
N VAL A 22 -4.73 -21.02 -53.57
CA VAL A 22 -5.76 -20.48 -52.68
C VAL A 22 -5.99 -19.02 -53.04
N CYS A 23 -7.25 -18.63 -53.26
CA CYS A 23 -7.62 -17.22 -53.46
C CYS A 23 -7.78 -16.55 -52.07
N ASN A 24 -6.68 -16.01 -51.51
CA ASN A 24 -6.70 -15.27 -50.24
C ASN A 24 -5.76 -14.06 -50.28
N CYS A 25 -5.76 -13.27 -49.20
CA CYS A 25 -4.93 -12.07 -49.09
C CYS A 25 -3.42 -12.35 -49.19
N ASP A 26 -2.97 -13.55 -48.82
CA ASP A 26 -1.56 -13.94 -48.90
C ASP A 26 -1.11 -14.21 -50.34
N ALA A 27 -2.04 -14.61 -51.21
CA ALA A 27 -1.77 -14.98 -52.60
C ALA A 27 -1.77 -13.79 -53.58
N ILE A 28 -2.13 -12.57 -53.14
CA ILE A 28 -2.26 -11.39 -54.01
C ILE A 28 -1.00 -11.16 -54.88
N ASN A 29 0.18 -11.21 -54.26
CA ASN A 29 1.45 -10.98 -54.97
C ASN A 29 1.72 -12.04 -56.04
N PHE A 30 1.33 -13.29 -55.77
CA PHE A 30 1.48 -14.39 -56.72
C PHE A 30 0.50 -14.26 -57.88
N ILE A 31 -0.75 -13.92 -57.62
CA ILE A 31 -1.78 -13.74 -58.67
C ILE A 31 -1.40 -12.57 -59.57
N LYS A 32 -0.93 -11.44 -59.01
CA LYS A 32 -0.39 -10.30 -59.79
C LYS A 32 0.78 -10.73 -60.68
N TRP A 33 1.73 -11.47 -60.11
CA TRP A 33 2.87 -12.00 -60.87
C TRP A 33 2.45 -12.92 -62.01
N VAL A 34 1.52 -13.86 -61.79
CA VAL A 34 1.01 -14.74 -62.87
C VAL A 34 0.33 -13.94 -63.98
N ASN A 35 -0.32 -12.82 -63.65
CA ASN A 35 -0.99 -11.98 -64.64
C ASN A 35 0.00 -11.15 -65.49
N GLU A 36 1.11 -10.74 -64.90
CA GLU A 36 2.07 -9.79 -65.50
C GLU A 36 3.36 -10.43 -66.01
N THR A 37 3.65 -11.70 -65.65
CA THR A 37 4.92 -12.34 -65.98
C THR A 37 5.07 -12.65 -67.47
N GLU A 38 6.30 -12.48 -67.98
CA GLU A 38 6.70 -12.86 -69.33
C GLU A 38 7.23 -14.31 -69.42
N VAL A 39 7.30 -15.03 -68.28
CA VAL A 39 7.74 -16.42 -68.23
C VAL A 39 6.68 -17.34 -68.87
N PHE A 40 7.11 -18.28 -69.71
CA PHE A 40 6.19 -19.24 -70.32
C PHE A 40 5.65 -20.23 -69.28
N ILE A 41 4.38 -20.08 -68.92
CA ILE A 41 3.66 -20.96 -67.99
C ILE A 41 2.83 -21.98 -68.77
N VAL A 42 3.05 -23.27 -68.52
CA VAL A 42 2.26 -24.35 -69.12
C VAL A 42 0.82 -24.26 -68.64
N GLY A 43 -0.14 -24.19 -69.57
CA GLY A 43 -1.56 -24.12 -69.24
C GLY A 43 -1.96 -22.86 -68.47
N HIS A 44 -1.28 -21.73 -68.70
CA HIS A 44 -1.48 -20.45 -68.00
C HIS A 44 -2.96 -20.05 -67.82
N HIS A 45 -3.78 -20.20 -68.87
CA HIS A 45 -5.21 -19.86 -68.87
C HIS A 45 -6.11 -20.88 -68.15
N LEU A 46 -5.57 -22.03 -67.73
CA LEU A 46 -6.27 -23.10 -67.02
C LEU A 46 -5.92 -23.15 -65.53
N LEU A 47 -5.07 -22.24 -65.03
CA LEU A 47 -4.76 -22.17 -63.62
C LEU A 47 -5.97 -21.69 -62.83
N GLU A 48 -6.35 -22.45 -61.80
CA GLU A 48 -7.48 -22.16 -60.92
C GLU A 48 -6.99 -21.96 -59.48
N CYS A 49 -7.55 -20.98 -58.77
CA CYS A 49 -7.49 -20.93 -57.32
C CYS A 49 -8.84 -21.26 -56.69
N SER A 50 -8.80 -21.76 -55.46
CA SER A 50 -9.99 -22.04 -54.65
C SER A 50 -10.11 -21.06 -53.47
N TYR A 51 -11.30 -20.54 -53.25
CA TYR A 51 -11.65 -19.80 -52.03
C TYR A 51 -11.93 -20.78 -50.88
N HIS A 52 -12.01 -20.25 -49.64
CA HIS A 52 -12.26 -21.06 -48.44
C HIS A 52 -13.62 -21.80 -48.48
N ASN A 53 -14.60 -21.26 -49.20
CA ASN A 53 -15.91 -21.88 -49.47
C ASN A 53 -15.89 -22.89 -50.63
N GLN A 54 -14.71 -23.30 -51.11
CA GLN A 54 -14.50 -24.25 -52.21
C GLN A 54 -14.95 -23.77 -53.59
N THR A 55 -15.32 -22.49 -53.76
CA THR A 55 -15.55 -21.95 -55.11
C THR A 55 -14.22 -21.80 -55.82
N LYS A 56 -14.17 -22.20 -57.10
CA LYS A 56 -12.98 -22.08 -57.94
C LYS A 56 -13.08 -20.90 -58.87
N GLN A 57 -11.95 -20.23 -59.11
CA GLN A 57 -11.84 -19.11 -60.03
C GLN A 57 -10.55 -19.23 -60.83
N ILE A 58 -10.62 -18.90 -62.12
CA ILE A 58 -9.44 -18.83 -63.00
C ILE A 58 -8.53 -17.72 -62.48
N LEU A 59 -7.23 -18.00 -62.35
CA LEU A 59 -6.22 -17.10 -61.76
C LEU A 59 -6.00 -15.79 -62.55
N HIS A 60 -6.56 -15.70 -63.76
CA HIS A 60 -6.52 -14.54 -64.65
C HIS A 60 -7.74 -13.64 -64.42
N PHE A 61 -7.78 -12.97 -63.26
CA PHE A 61 -8.85 -12.05 -62.88
C PHE A 61 -8.28 -10.73 -62.36
N PRO A 62 -9.05 -9.62 -62.43
CA PRO A 62 -8.65 -8.34 -61.82
C PRO A 62 -8.49 -8.51 -60.31
N VAL A 63 -7.23 -8.47 -59.85
CA VAL A 63 -6.85 -8.71 -58.44
C VAL A 63 -7.26 -7.53 -57.54
N GLU A 64 -7.61 -6.38 -58.13
CA GLU A 64 -7.98 -5.15 -57.43
C GLU A 64 -9.17 -5.37 -56.48
N ALA A 65 -10.15 -6.18 -56.89
CA ALA A 65 -11.32 -6.49 -56.06
C ALA A 65 -10.95 -7.31 -54.81
N LEU A 66 -10.01 -8.25 -54.95
CA LEU A 66 -9.50 -9.05 -53.84
C LEU A 66 -8.62 -8.21 -52.91
N GLU A 67 -7.84 -7.29 -53.47
CA GLU A 67 -7.01 -6.36 -52.70
C GLU A 67 -7.86 -5.38 -51.87
N GLU A 68 -8.94 -4.84 -52.44
CA GLU A 68 -9.88 -3.99 -51.73
C GLU A 68 -10.57 -4.74 -50.58
N GLU A 69 -10.97 -6.00 -50.80
CA GLU A 69 -11.58 -6.84 -49.77
C GLU A 69 -10.61 -7.15 -48.62
N CYS A 70 -9.33 -7.38 -48.93
CA CYS A 70 -8.28 -7.61 -47.95
C CYS A 70 -7.85 -6.35 -47.17
N GLN A 71 -8.11 -5.16 -47.71
CA GLN A 71 -7.84 -3.89 -47.03
C GLN A 71 -8.99 -3.44 -46.11
N LYS A 72 -10.15 -4.11 -46.16
CA LYS A 72 -11.27 -3.76 -45.27
C LYS A 72 -10.89 -4.06 -43.82
N PRO A 73 -10.94 -3.05 -42.92
CA PRO A 73 -10.63 -3.28 -41.53
C PRO A 73 -11.65 -4.24 -40.91
N ASP A 74 -11.15 -5.28 -40.26
CA ASP A 74 -11.99 -6.16 -39.45
C ASP A 74 -12.43 -5.39 -38.19
N PHE A 75 -13.61 -4.79 -38.27
CA PHE A 75 -14.19 -3.98 -37.21
C PHE A 75 -14.36 -4.77 -35.91
N ASP A 76 -14.66 -6.07 -35.99
CA ASP A 76 -14.84 -6.93 -34.81
C ASP A 76 -13.49 -7.18 -34.13
N LEU A 77 -12.44 -7.44 -34.91
CA LEU A 77 -11.08 -7.58 -34.39
C LEU A 77 -10.56 -6.27 -33.79
N MET A 78 -10.83 -5.12 -34.42
CA MET A 78 -10.46 -3.82 -33.86
C MET A 78 -11.19 -3.51 -32.56
N LEU A 79 -12.50 -3.76 -32.49
CA LEU A 79 -13.29 -3.54 -31.28
C LEU A 79 -12.79 -4.41 -30.13
N LYS A 80 -12.50 -5.69 -30.39
CA LYS A 80 -11.90 -6.61 -29.41
C LYS A 80 -10.56 -6.12 -28.90
N ARG A 81 -9.69 -5.60 -29.78
CA ARG A 81 -8.39 -5.04 -29.39
C ARG A 81 -8.53 -3.79 -28.52
N ILE A 82 -9.49 -2.91 -28.81
CA ILE A 82 -9.73 -1.70 -28.01
C ILE A 82 -10.30 -2.06 -26.63
N LEU A 83 -11.29 -2.95 -26.59
CA LEU A 83 -11.90 -3.42 -25.33
C LEU A 83 -10.86 -4.06 -24.42
N LEU A 84 -10.05 -4.99 -24.95
CA LEU A 84 -9.07 -5.73 -24.17
C LEU A 84 -7.82 -4.90 -23.85
N GLY A 85 -7.35 -4.11 -24.80
CA GLY A 85 -6.09 -3.38 -24.70
C GLY A 85 -6.18 -2.04 -23.97
N VAL A 86 -7.36 -1.41 -23.93
CA VAL A 86 -7.51 -0.06 -23.37
C VAL A 86 -8.53 -0.03 -22.25
N LEU A 87 -9.75 -0.50 -22.49
CA LEU A 87 -10.84 -0.31 -21.52
C LEU A 87 -10.65 -1.12 -20.25
N LEU A 88 -10.30 -2.41 -20.36
CA LEU A 88 -10.07 -3.26 -19.19
C LEU A 88 -8.91 -2.77 -18.29
N PRO A 89 -7.69 -2.49 -18.82
CA PRO A 89 -6.59 -2.04 -17.98
C PRO A 89 -6.84 -0.65 -17.38
N THR A 90 -7.49 0.27 -18.09
CA THR A 90 -7.79 1.60 -17.54
C THR A 90 -8.76 1.52 -16.37
N VAL A 91 -9.83 0.73 -16.47
CA VAL A 91 -10.78 0.50 -15.36
C VAL A 91 -10.07 -0.17 -14.18
N PHE A 92 -9.20 -1.15 -14.43
CA PHE A 92 -8.43 -1.82 -13.37
C PHE A 92 -7.50 -0.84 -12.64
N ILE A 93 -6.77 0.03 -13.35
CA ILE A 93 -5.88 1.02 -12.73
C ILE A 93 -6.66 2.00 -11.86
N ILE A 94 -7.77 2.55 -12.37
CA ILE A 94 -8.60 3.53 -11.66
C ILE A 94 -9.21 2.92 -10.39
N THR A 95 -9.76 1.70 -10.50
CA THR A 95 -10.33 0.98 -9.35
C THR A 95 -9.26 0.63 -8.32
N SER A 96 -8.12 0.10 -8.74
CA SER A 96 -6.98 -0.20 -7.86
C SER A 96 -6.50 1.04 -7.12
N MET A 97 -6.30 2.17 -7.81
CA MET A 97 -5.89 3.43 -7.18
C MET A 97 -6.92 3.94 -6.18
N SER A 98 -8.22 3.84 -6.51
CA SER A 98 -9.30 4.25 -5.61
C SER A 98 -9.33 3.41 -4.33
N ILE A 99 -9.17 2.09 -4.46
CA ILE A 99 -9.10 1.16 -3.33
C ILE A 99 -7.86 1.44 -2.49
N ALA A 100 -6.69 1.59 -3.12
CA ALA A 100 -5.45 1.90 -2.43
C ALA A 100 -5.53 3.23 -1.66
N TYR A 101 -6.18 4.26 -2.23
CA TYR A 101 -6.39 5.54 -1.57
C TYR A 101 -7.31 5.41 -0.35
N LYS A 102 -8.45 4.68 -0.47
CA LYS A 102 -9.34 4.44 0.67
C LYS A 102 -8.66 3.63 1.77
N LEU A 103 -7.85 2.64 1.40
CA LEU A 103 -7.14 1.77 2.32
C LEU A 103 -5.76 2.30 2.72
N ARG A 104 -5.37 3.53 2.35
CA ARG A 104 -4.00 4.03 2.54
C ARG A 104 -3.52 3.93 3.99
N TRP A 105 -4.41 4.24 4.94
CA TRP A 105 -4.11 4.14 6.37
C TRP A 105 -4.01 2.69 6.83
N HIS A 106 -4.89 1.80 6.36
CA HIS A 106 -4.81 0.38 6.65
C HIS A 106 -3.57 -0.29 6.04
N ILE A 107 -3.19 0.07 4.80
CA ILE A 107 -1.98 -0.45 4.15
C ILE A 107 -0.75 0.03 4.90
N ARG A 108 -0.67 1.33 5.22
CA ARG A 108 0.43 1.90 6.01
C ARG A 108 0.52 1.24 7.38
N TRP A 109 -0.62 1.04 8.04
CA TRP A 109 -0.74 0.34 9.30
C TRP A 109 -0.22 -1.10 9.23
N ASN A 110 -0.72 -1.90 8.29
CA ASN A 110 -0.30 -3.29 8.12
C ASN A 110 1.19 -3.38 7.74
N TYR A 111 1.68 -2.47 6.91
CA TYR A 111 3.10 -2.39 6.55
C TYR A 111 3.98 -2.16 7.79
N TYR A 112 3.66 -1.17 8.63
CA TYR A 112 4.39 -0.93 9.88
C TYR A 112 4.24 -2.08 10.86
N SER A 113 3.04 -2.66 10.99
CA SER A 113 2.79 -3.84 11.84
C SER A 113 3.60 -5.06 11.39
N LEU A 114 3.72 -5.26 10.08
CA LEU A 114 4.51 -6.35 9.49
C LEU A 114 6.01 -6.13 9.71
N ILE A 115 6.51 -4.91 9.47
CA ILE A 115 7.89 -4.55 9.80
C ILE A 115 8.16 -4.78 11.29
N ARG A 116 7.24 -4.38 12.16
CA ARG A 116 7.34 -4.59 13.60
C ARG A 116 7.36 -6.07 13.96
N TYR A 117 6.51 -6.89 13.35
CA TYR A 117 6.53 -8.34 13.54
C TYR A 117 7.89 -8.94 13.15
N TYR A 118 8.44 -8.54 12.00
CA TYR A 118 9.74 -9.06 11.54
C TYR A 118 10.91 -8.52 12.37
N ARG A 119 10.89 -7.25 12.81
CA ARG A 119 11.88 -6.70 13.75
C ARG A 119 11.82 -7.41 15.09
N LYS A 120 10.64 -7.57 15.69
CA LYS A 120 10.45 -8.31 16.94
C LYS A 120 10.94 -9.75 16.81
N LYS A 121 10.62 -10.42 15.70
CA LYS A 121 11.11 -11.78 15.42
C LYS A 121 12.64 -11.81 15.28
N SER A 122 13.23 -10.82 14.62
CA SER A 122 14.69 -10.70 14.51
C SER A 122 15.36 -10.50 15.86
N LEU A 123 14.83 -9.59 16.70
CA LEU A 123 15.35 -9.27 18.02
C LEU A 123 15.21 -10.45 19.00
N LEU A 124 14.07 -11.14 18.97
CA LEU A 124 13.85 -12.39 19.72
C LEU A 124 14.83 -13.49 19.30
N TYR A 125 15.15 -13.59 18.01
CA TYR A 125 16.12 -14.56 17.49
C TYR A 125 17.57 -14.21 17.89
N GLN A 126 17.82 -12.94 18.19
CA GLN A 126 19.13 -12.41 18.57
C GLN A 126 19.34 -12.37 20.10
N GLY A 127 18.34 -12.77 20.89
CA GLY A 127 18.37 -12.72 22.36
C GLY A 127 18.34 -11.29 22.92
N ASP A 128 18.01 -10.30 22.09
CA ASP A 128 18.03 -8.87 22.40
C ASP A 128 16.60 -8.35 22.56
N TYR A 129 15.79 -9.06 23.37
CA TYR A 129 14.58 -8.46 23.90
C TYR A 129 15.06 -7.43 24.93
N THR A 130 15.35 -6.22 24.46
CA THR A 130 15.75 -5.13 25.34
C THR A 130 14.59 -4.92 26.30
N GLU A 131 14.85 -5.15 27.60
CA GLU A 131 14.05 -4.64 28.70
C GLU A 131 13.63 -3.20 28.36
N ASP A 132 12.36 -2.84 28.63
CA ASP A 132 11.85 -1.50 28.32
C ASP A 132 12.86 -0.44 28.79
N GLN A 133 13.39 0.37 27.86
CA GLN A 133 14.46 1.33 28.14
C GLN A 133 13.98 2.47 29.04
N TYR A 134 12.66 2.71 29.04
CA TYR A 134 11.97 3.66 29.88
C TYR A 134 10.70 3.03 30.46
N ASP A 135 10.31 3.44 31.65
CA ASP A 135 9.13 2.88 32.32
C ASP A 135 7.83 3.35 31.64
N ALA A 136 7.76 4.60 31.19
CA ALA A 136 6.58 5.13 30.50
C ALA A 136 6.88 6.17 29.42
N TYR A 137 6.11 6.14 28.35
CA TYR A 137 6.09 7.15 27.30
C TYR A 137 5.02 8.20 27.58
N VAL A 138 5.37 9.49 27.65
CA VAL A 138 4.39 10.57 27.82
C VAL A 138 4.07 11.22 26.48
N VAL A 139 2.81 11.12 26.07
CA VAL A 139 2.25 11.76 24.87
C VAL A 139 1.50 13.01 25.30
N PHE A 140 1.88 14.14 24.74
CA PHE A 140 1.30 15.45 25.04
C PHE A 140 1.45 16.39 23.83
N ASN A 141 0.66 17.46 23.80
CA ASN A 141 0.78 18.51 22.80
C ASN A 141 2.07 19.32 23.06
N GLN A 142 3.01 19.30 22.12
CA GLN A 142 4.32 19.94 22.30
C GLN A 142 4.27 21.47 22.38
N GLU A 143 3.23 22.11 21.84
CA GLU A 143 3.14 23.56 21.79
C GLU A 143 2.65 24.11 23.14
N GLU A 144 1.59 23.54 23.70
CA GLU A 144 0.92 24.06 24.90
C GLU A 144 1.35 23.36 26.20
N ASP A 145 1.61 22.05 26.16
CA ASP A 145 1.79 21.24 27.39
C ASP A 145 3.25 21.00 27.78
N THR A 146 4.21 21.40 26.95
CA THR A 146 5.64 21.30 27.24
C THR A 146 6.02 21.90 28.61
N PRO A 147 5.57 23.11 29.01
CA PRO A 147 5.93 23.66 30.31
C PRO A 147 5.48 22.78 31.47
N PHE A 148 4.25 22.25 31.41
CA PHE A 148 3.72 21.38 32.46
C PHE A 148 4.49 20.07 32.55
N VAL A 149 4.74 19.42 31.41
CA VAL A 149 5.45 18.13 31.39
C VAL A 149 6.87 18.27 31.92
N PHE A 150 7.61 19.30 31.49
CA PHE A 150 9.02 19.44 31.87
C PHE A 150 9.25 20.07 33.25
N GLN A 151 8.31 20.90 33.75
CA GLN A 151 8.47 21.60 35.04
C GLN A 151 7.72 20.95 36.19
N VAL A 152 6.65 20.18 35.92
CA VAL A 152 5.80 19.57 36.95
C VAL A 152 5.91 18.05 36.91
N LEU A 153 5.48 17.43 35.80
CA LEU A 153 5.36 15.97 35.72
C LEU A 153 6.72 15.28 35.75
N ARG A 154 7.67 15.76 34.96
CA ARG A 154 9.02 15.18 34.88
C ARG A 154 9.77 15.31 36.22
N PRO A 155 9.89 16.48 36.87
CA PRO A 155 10.57 16.55 38.16
C PRO A 155 9.88 15.75 39.26
N ALA A 156 8.56 15.57 39.18
CA ALA A 156 7.83 14.75 40.16
C ALA A 156 8.11 13.24 40.03
N LEU A 157 8.42 12.75 38.83
CA LEU A 157 8.64 11.32 38.56
C LEU A 157 10.13 10.94 38.41
N GLU A 158 10.95 11.83 37.84
CA GLU A 158 12.39 11.63 37.64
C GLU A 158 13.25 12.34 38.71
N GLY A 159 12.67 13.19 39.55
CA GLY A 159 13.41 14.05 40.49
C GLY A 159 13.72 13.42 41.85
N GLU A 160 14.51 14.14 42.64
CA GLU A 160 14.91 13.75 43.99
C GLU A 160 13.75 13.82 45.01
N PRO A 161 13.76 12.99 46.09
CA PRO A 161 14.89 12.23 46.64
C PRO A 161 15.10 10.82 46.07
N ALA A 162 14.18 10.31 45.24
CA ALA A 162 14.38 9.07 44.49
C ALA A 162 13.50 9.07 43.24
N PRO A 163 14.07 8.82 42.04
CA PRO A 163 13.27 8.70 40.83
C PRO A 163 12.33 7.51 40.94
N THR A 164 11.03 7.73 40.71
CA THR A 164 10.01 6.68 40.77
C THR A 164 9.77 6.03 39.42
N ALA A 165 10.01 6.75 38.32
CA ALA A 165 9.88 6.24 36.96
C ALA A 165 10.75 7.04 35.97
N SER A 166 11.32 6.35 35.00
CA SER A 166 12.02 6.93 33.84
C SER A 166 11.03 7.19 32.69
N LEU A 167 11.05 8.40 32.12
CA LEU A 167 10.08 8.79 31.09
C LEU A 167 10.73 8.91 29.71
N TYR A 168 10.02 8.51 28.66
CA TYR A 168 10.30 8.98 27.31
C TYR A 168 9.42 10.20 27.03
N LEU A 169 10.02 11.32 26.61
CA LEU A 169 9.31 12.57 26.34
C LEU A 169 9.54 13.03 24.90
N ASN A 170 8.44 13.34 24.20
CA ASN A 170 8.50 14.00 22.89
C ASN A 170 9.27 15.33 23.00
N GLY A 171 10.20 15.57 22.08
CA GLY A 171 11.08 16.74 22.06
C GLY A 171 12.37 16.61 22.89
N ARG A 172 12.48 15.63 23.80
CA ARG A 172 13.73 15.32 24.52
C ARG A 172 14.44 14.10 23.96
N ASN A 173 13.68 13.01 23.78
CA ASN A 173 14.22 11.70 23.42
C ASN A 173 14.11 11.40 21.92
N ASP A 174 13.46 12.30 21.17
CA ASP A 174 13.27 12.19 19.73
C ASP A 174 14.59 12.25 18.97
N PHE A 175 14.72 11.40 17.95
CA PHE A 175 15.92 11.41 17.12
C PHE A 175 15.83 12.53 16.08
N PRO A 176 16.82 13.44 16.03
CA PRO A 176 16.83 14.49 15.04
C PRO A 176 17.02 13.90 13.63
N GLY A 177 16.12 14.24 12.71
CA GLY A 177 16.15 13.76 11.33
C GLY A 177 15.24 12.57 11.04
N MET A 178 14.63 11.94 12.05
CA MET A 178 13.52 11.00 11.84
C MET A 178 12.18 11.74 11.69
N ALA A 179 11.23 11.12 11.01
CA ALA A 179 9.89 11.70 10.92
C ALA A 179 9.21 11.70 12.30
N LYS A 180 8.38 12.71 12.61
CA LYS A 180 7.67 12.78 13.91
C LYS A 180 6.89 11.50 14.23
N SER A 181 6.27 10.88 13.22
CA SER A 181 5.56 9.60 13.39
C SER A 181 6.47 8.43 13.69
N GLU A 182 7.71 8.43 13.20
CA GLU A 182 8.70 7.40 13.54
C GLU A 182 9.20 7.55 14.98
N ASN A 183 9.39 8.79 15.45
CA ASN A 183 9.74 9.06 16.85
C ASN A 183 8.64 8.61 17.82
N VAL A 184 7.36 8.81 17.48
CA VAL A 184 6.24 8.29 18.29
C VAL A 184 6.29 6.76 18.35
N VAL A 185 6.52 6.09 17.22
CA VAL A 185 6.61 4.62 17.19
C VAL A 185 7.80 4.13 18.00
N ASP A 186 8.96 4.80 17.91
CA ASP A 186 10.16 4.48 18.69
C ASP A 186 9.92 4.62 20.20
N GLY A 187 9.30 5.72 20.64
CA GLY A 187 8.91 5.91 22.04
C GLY A 187 7.95 4.81 22.54
N MET A 188 6.97 4.42 21.71
CA MET A 188 6.02 3.34 22.02
C MET A 188 6.69 1.95 22.10
N GLU A 189 7.79 1.73 21.38
CA GLU A 189 8.54 0.48 21.40
C GLU A 189 9.50 0.39 22.60
N LYS A 190 10.10 1.52 22.99
CA LYS A 190 11.05 1.59 24.10
C LYS A 190 10.42 1.63 25.49
N CYS A 191 9.12 1.87 25.58
CA CYS A 191 8.42 2.02 26.85
C CYS A 191 7.37 0.93 27.07
N GLY A 192 7.26 0.45 28.30
CA GLY A 192 6.22 -0.52 28.68
C GLY A 192 4.84 0.11 28.72
N ARG A 193 4.73 1.31 29.30
CA ARG A 193 3.49 2.06 29.50
C ARG A 193 3.43 3.31 28.63
N VAL A 194 2.22 3.78 28.36
CA VAL A 194 1.96 5.01 27.61
C VAL A 194 1.00 5.88 28.41
N ILE A 195 1.48 7.05 28.83
CA ILE A 195 0.70 8.08 29.52
C ILE A 195 0.22 9.08 28.46
N LEU A 196 -1.09 9.21 28.31
CA LEU A 196 -1.73 10.22 27.47
C LEU A 196 -2.09 11.41 28.36
N LEU A 197 -1.37 12.53 28.22
CA LEU A 197 -1.74 13.78 28.88
C LEU A 197 -2.84 14.46 28.07
N VAL A 198 -4.07 14.33 28.54
CA VAL A 198 -5.26 14.81 27.83
C VAL A 198 -5.63 16.21 28.33
N THR A 199 -5.45 17.18 27.45
CA THR A 199 -5.82 18.60 27.58
C THR A 199 -6.80 19.00 26.48
N PRO A 200 -7.43 20.19 26.54
CA PRO A 200 -8.33 20.68 25.48
C PRO A 200 -7.71 20.67 24.06
N GLU A 201 -6.39 20.82 23.98
CA GLU A 201 -5.61 20.89 22.74
C GLU A 201 -5.09 19.52 22.28
N PHE A 202 -5.22 18.47 23.10
CA PHE A 202 -4.73 17.12 22.78
C PHE A 202 -5.38 16.55 21.52
N SER A 203 -6.70 16.70 21.37
CA SER A 203 -7.42 16.18 20.19
C SER A 203 -7.25 17.04 18.95
N GLN A 204 -6.62 18.23 19.07
CA GLN A 204 -6.35 19.12 17.94
C GLN A 204 -4.99 18.81 17.28
N ASP A 205 -4.08 18.16 18.01
CA ASP A 205 -2.77 17.74 17.50
C ASP A 205 -2.85 16.37 16.80
N GLU A 206 -2.59 16.36 15.49
CA GLU A 206 -2.56 15.14 14.67
C GLU A 206 -1.59 14.08 15.22
N MET A 207 -0.49 14.50 15.83
CA MET A 207 0.50 13.59 16.41
C MET A 207 0.00 12.94 17.70
N CYS A 208 -0.77 13.67 18.50
CA CYS A 208 -1.41 13.14 19.71
C CYS A 208 -2.50 12.12 19.35
N GLU A 209 -3.34 12.40 18.34
CA GLU A 209 -4.30 11.43 17.83
C GLU A 209 -3.62 10.18 17.26
N PHE A 210 -2.55 10.37 16.48
CA PHE A 210 -1.77 9.25 15.96
C PHE A 210 -1.22 8.38 17.10
N ALA A 211 -0.59 9.00 18.10
CA ALA A 211 -0.04 8.30 19.25
C ALA A 211 -1.12 7.58 20.07
N LEU A 212 -2.30 8.18 20.28
CA LEU A 212 -3.46 7.53 20.90
C LEU A 212 -3.82 6.22 20.17
N HIS A 213 -3.92 6.26 18.84
CA HIS A 213 -4.20 5.07 18.04
C HIS A 213 -3.08 4.01 18.13
N MET A 214 -1.81 4.44 18.20
CA MET A 214 -0.68 3.51 18.41
C MET A 214 -0.73 2.84 19.78
N ALA A 215 -1.06 3.59 20.83
CA ALA A 215 -1.15 3.09 22.19
C ALA A 215 -2.24 2.00 22.30
N LEU A 216 -3.41 2.23 21.68
CA LEU A 216 -4.49 1.24 21.65
C LEU A 216 -4.10 -0.05 20.95
N VAL A 217 -3.25 0.02 19.94
CA VAL A 217 -2.74 -1.17 19.26
C VAL A 217 -1.75 -1.91 20.15
N LYS A 218 -0.86 -1.18 20.84
CA LYS A 218 0.06 -1.80 21.81
C LYS A 218 -0.73 -2.59 22.86
N GLY A 219 -1.89 -2.06 23.24
CA GLY A 219 -2.92 -2.74 24.00
C GLY A 219 -3.51 -1.81 25.04
N ILE A 220 -4.81 -1.94 25.31
CA ILE A 220 -5.53 -1.05 26.23
C ILE A 220 -4.92 -1.03 27.63
N ASN A 221 -4.37 -2.17 28.07
CA ASN A 221 -3.71 -2.30 29.36
C ASN A 221 -2.41 -1.49 29.46
N SER A 222 -1.77 -1.13 28.35
CA SER A 222 -0.54 -0.32 28.37
C SER A 222 -0.80 1.17 28.53
N VAL A 223 -2.06 1.60 28.40
CA VAL A 223 -2.47 3.01 28.36
C VAL A 223 -2.87 3.51 29.74
N ILE A 224 -2.41 4.70 30.09
CA ILE A 224 -2.84 5.46 31.26
C ILE A 224 -3.27 6.84 30.75
N ILE A 225 -4.42 7.34 31.20
CA ILE A 225 -4.91 8.67 30.82
C ILE A 225 -4.71 9.61 32.00
N LEU A 226 -3.99 10.71 31.77
CA LEU A 226 -3.84 11.81 32.72
C LEU A 226 -4.60 13.02 32.20
N LEU A 227 -5.74 13.33 32.79
CA LEU A 227 -6.59 14.46 32.41
C LEU A 227 -6.12 15.72 33.13
N LYS A 228 -5.81 16.77 32.37
CA LYS A 228 -5.48 18.09 32.92
C LYS A 228 -6.37 19.12 32.24
N ASN A 229 -7.27 19.73 33.02
CA ASN A 229 -8.38 20.55 32.53
C ASN A 229 -9.32 19.77 31.61
N TRP A 230 -10.56 19.55 32.05
CA TRP A 230 -11.52 18.73 31.30
C TRP A 230 -11.69 19.27 29.87
N PRO A 231 -11.35 18.50 28.82
CA PRO A 231 -11.56 18.93 27.45
C PRO A 231 -13.07 19.05 27.17
N ASP A 232 -13.46 19.93 26.25
CA ASP A 232 -14.85 19.92 25.78
C ASP A 232 -15.13 18.58 25.07
N LEU A 233 -16.22 17.90 25.46
CA LEU A 233 -16.58 16.62 24.89
C LEU A 233 -16.81 16.72 23.38
N ALA A 234 -17.18 17.91 22.88
CA ALA A 234 -17.37 18.19 21.46
C ALA A 234 -16.05 18.27 20.65
N SER A 235 -14.95 18.69 21.26
CA SER A 235 -13.64 18.77 20.59
C SER A 235 -12.87 17.45 20.63
N MET A 236 -13.29 16.49 21.45
CA MET A 236 -12.65 15.18 21.55
C MET A 236 -12.94 14.25 20.37
N SER A 237 -11.93 13.46 20.02
CA SER A 237 -12.09 12.33 19.10
C SER A 237 -13.02 11.25 19.65
N ASN A 238 -13.71 10.53 18.77
CA ASN A 238 -14.60 9.43 19.18
C ASN A 238 -13.84 8.33 19.94
N THR A 239 -12.58 8.11 19.59
CA THR A 239 -11.67 7.16 20.22
C THR A 239 -11.40 7.56 21.67
N LEU A 240 -10.98 8.81 21.90
CA LEU A 240 -10.70 9.31 23.24
C LEU A 240 -11.96 9.30 24.10
N ARG A 241 -13.12 9.72 23.55
CA ARG A 241 -14.41 9.68 24.24
C ARG A 241 -14.81 8.26 24.66
N ALA A 242 -14.42 7.24 23.89
CA ALA A 242 -14.69 5.84 24.25
C ALA A 242 -13.82 5.37 25.41
N LEU A 243 -12.56 5.84 25.51
CA LEU A 243 -11.64 5.48 26.60
C LEU A 243 -11.97 6.17 27.91
N LEU A 244 -12.55 7.36 27.88
CA LEU A 244 -13.01 8.07 29.07
C LEU A 244 -14.31 7.49 29.67
N ARG A 245 -14.94 6.49 29.03
CA ARG A 245 -16.13 5.86 29.59
C ARG A 245 -15.77 5.00 30.81
N PRO A 246 -16.63 4.95 31.84
CA PRO A 246 -16.36 4.18 33.07
C PRO A 246 -16.03 2.69 32.85
N ASN A 247 -16.49 2.10 31.74
CA ASN A 247 -16.30 0.68 31.42
C ASN A 247 -15.13 0.41 30.46
N SER A 248 -14.28 1.40 30.17
CA SER A 248 -13.16 1.23 29.22
C SER A 248 -12.03 0.35 29.77
N GLY A 249 -11.92 0.23 31.10
CA GLY A 249 -10.83 -0.48 31.77
C GLY A 249 -9.48 0.25 31.74
N VAL A 250 -9.45 1.50 31.24
CA VAL A 250 -8.25 2.34 31.22
C VAL A 250 -8.19 3.18 32.50
N PRO A 251 -7.08 3.18 33.25
CA PRO A 251 -6.92 4.07 34.40
C PRO A 251 -6.93 5.53 33.93
N CYS A 252 -7.91 6.28 34.41
CA CYS A 252 -8.09 7.71 34.12
C CYS A 252 -7.87 8.49 35.41
N LEU A 253 -6.80 9.28 35.44
CA LEU A 253 -6.40 10.11 36.59
C LEU A 253 -6.64 11.57 36.25
N GLU A 254 -7.35 12.30 37.10
CA GLU A 254 -7.56 13.74 36.94
C GLU A 254 -6.50 14.50 37.73
N TRP A 255 -5.79 15.41 37.06
CA TRP A 255 -4.76 16.23 37.69
C TRP A 255 -5.40 17.36 38.51
N PRO A 256 -5.22 17.38 39.84
CA PRO A 256 -5.90 18.34 40.70
C PRO A 256 -5.08 19.62 40.90
N ASP A 257 -5.76 20.70 41.27
CA ASP A 257 -5.12 22.00 41.55
C ASP A 257 -4.43 22.04 42.93
N ASP A 258 -4.85 21.18 43.86
CA ASP A 258 -4.32 21.16 45.22
C ASP A 258 -3.06 20.28 45.35
N ASN A 259 -2.08 20.77 46.12
CA ASN A 259 -0.79 20.09 46.28
C ASN A 259 -0.90 18.72 46.98
N SER A 260 -1.95 18.51 47.79
CA SER A 260 -2.20 17.22 48.44
C SER A 260 -2.73 16.19 47.43
N GLY A 261 -3.69 16.58 46.60
CA GLY A 261 -4.23 15.77 45.51
C GLY A 261 -3.18 15.43 44.46
N GLN A 262 -2.29 16.37 44.13
CA GLN A 262 -1.22 16.12 43.15
C GLN A 262 -0.31 14.97 43.61
N LYS A 263 0.03 14.92 44.90
CA LYS A 263 0.81 13.81 45.47
C LYS A 263 0.09 12.48 45.40
N LEU A 264 -1.23 12.47 45.59
CA LEU A 264 -2.04 11.25 45.51
C LEU A 264 -2.09 10.71 44.08
N VAL A 265 -2.34 11.60 43.10
CA VAL A 265 -2.34 11.24 41.68
C VAL A 265 -0.97 10.78 41.20
N LEU A 266 0.11 11.39 41.68
CA LEU A 266 1.47 10.95 41.37
C LEU A 266 1.77 9.56 41.95
N ALA A 267 1.28 9.25 43.15
CA ALA A 267 1.43 7.92 43.74
C ALA A 267 0.66 6.86 42.93
N GLU A 268 -0.59 7.15 42.57
CA GLU A 268 -1.43 6.26 41.76
C GLU A 268 -0.87 6.08 40.34
N LEU A 269 -0.33 7.15 39.74
CA LEU A 269 0.36 7.09 38.46
C LEU A 269 1.61 6.20 38.53
N THR A 270 2.39 6.32 39.60
CA THR A 270 3.59 5.49 39.81
C THR A 270 3.21 4.01 39.97
N GLU A 271 2.16 3.71 40.73
CA GLU A 271 1.63 2.35 40.89
C GLU A 271 1.14 1.78 39.55
N ALA A 272 0.38 2.58 38.79
CA ALA A 272 -0.11 2.20 37.48
C ALA A 272 1.04 1.91 36.50
N ILE A 273 2.13 2.69 36.54
CA ILE A 273 3.33 2.41 35.74
C ILE A 273 3.95 1.07 36.17
N GLY A 274 4.16 0.87 37.47
CA GLY A 274 4.80 -0.33 38.04
C GLY A 274 4.04 -1.64 37.83
N ALA A 275 2.71 -1.63 37.84
CA ALA A 275 1.88 -2.83 37.79
C ALA A 275 2.03 -3.71 36.52
N GLN A 276 2.68 -3.21 35.45
CA GLN A 276 2.97 -4.02 34.26
C GLN A 276 4.24 -4.86 34.42
N ARG A 277 5.16 -4.43 35.29
CA ARG A 277 6.41 -5.14 35.59
C ARG A 277 6.14 -6.48 36.28
N ASP A 278 5.18 -6.49 37.20
CA ASP A 278 4.78 -7.69 37.95
C ASP A 278 4.01 -8.72 37.09
N GLY A 279 3.19 -8.26 36.14
CA GLY A 279 2.46 -9.13 35.21
C GLY A 279 3.33 -9.82 34.16
N LEU A 280 4.48 -9.24 33.81
CA LEU A 280 5.44 -9.84 32.89
C LEU A 280 6.29 -10.92 33.58
N GLN A 281 6.68 -10.73 34.84
CA GLN A 281 7.41 -11.75 35.60
C GLN A 281 6.61 -13.03 35.87
N LEU A 282 5.28 -12.93 36.00
CA LEU A 282 4.41 -14.11 36.19
C LEU A 282 4.27 -14.97 34.93
N ASN A 283 4.39 -14.39 33.73
CA ASN A 283 4.28 -15.11 32.46
C ASN A 283 5.61 -15.77 32.01
N GLU A 284 6.74 -15.41 32.61
CA GLU A 284 8.04 -16.08 32.36
C GLU A 284 8.26 -17.32 33.25
N ILE A 285 7.42 -17.53 34.26
CA ILE A 285 7.53 -18.65 35.22
C ILE A 285 6.51 -19.77 34.91
N SER A 286 5.62 -19.59 33.92
CA SER A 286 4.60 -20.58 33.51
C SER A 286 4.95 -21.33 32.23
#